data_AF-A0A2H5QV78-F1
#
_entry.id   AF-A0A2H5QV78-F1
#
_cell.length_a   1.000
_cell.length_b   1.000
_cell.length_c   1.000
_cell.angle_alpha   90.00
_cell.angle_beta   90.00
_cell.angle_gamma   90.00
#
_symmetry.space_group_name_H-M   'P 1'
#
loop_
_entity.id
_entity.type
_entity.pdbx_description
1 polymer ?
#
loop_
_entity_poly.entity_id
_entity_poly.type
_entity_poly.pdbx_seq_one_letter_code
_entity_poly.pdbx_strand_id
1 'polypeptide(L)'
;MLLEPKDGCVSLNNFKVALMRQATDAMTDSRVFEILNVMEPLSYQKLAYEEFCAAATSVYQLEALERWDQIAITAFDYFEQEGNRVISVEELVLELNLAPAAYSLLNDCIRNSDGKLSFLGYKRFLHGVTVRSSNTRHG
;
A
#
# COMPACT_ATOMS: atom_id res chain seq x y z
N MET A 1 20.13 -11.76 8.32
CA MET A 1 18.81 -11.16 8.02
C MET A 1 18.54 -11.34 6.54
N LEU A 2 17.33 -11.72 6.10
CA LEU A 2 17.07 -12.17 4.72
C LEU A 2 17.44 -11.15 3.63
N LEU A 3 17.23 -9.85 3.87
CA LEU A 3 17.43 -8.78 2.88
C LEU A 3 18.85 -8.18 2.85
N GLU A 4 19.68 -8.44 3.87
CA GLU A 4 21.08 -8.00 3.97
C GLU A 4 21.35 -6.55 3.47
N PRO A 5 20.68 -5.52 4.02
CA PRO A 5 20.89 -4.13 3.61
C PRO A 5 22.31 -3.69 3.98
N LYS A 6 23.09 -3.16 3.02
CA LYS A 6 24.50 -2.80 3.21
C LYS A 6 24.68 -1.42 3.84
N ASP A 7 23.72 -0.54 3.64
CA ASP A 7 23.70 0.88 4.00
C ASP A 7 22.48 1.22 4.88
N GLY A 8 21.92 0.22 5.57
CA GLY A 8 20.71 0.35 6.39
C GLY A 8 19.40 0.47 5.58
N CYS A 9 19.51 0.57 4.26
CA CYS A 9 18.37 0.67 3.36
C CYS A 9 18.13 -0.63 2.59
N VAL A 10 16.87 -0.99 2.41
CA VAL A 10 16.42 -2.05 1.51
C VAL A 10 16.22 -1.45 0.12
N SER A 11 16.88 -2.04 -0.87
CA SER A 11 16.71 -1.72 -2.30
C SER A 11 16.02 -2.86 -3.05
N LEU A 12 15.55 -2.59 -4.27
CA LEU A 12 15.04 -3.62 -5.18
C LEU A 12 16.08 -4.74 -5.42
N ASN A 13 17.37 -4.40 -5.45
CA ASN A 13 18.44 -5.39 -5.59
C ASN A 13 18.53 -6.32 -4.36
N ASN A 14 18.36 -5.80 -3.15
CA ASN A 14 18.28 -6.62 -1.93
C ASN A 14 17.13 -7.63 -2.03
N PHE A 15 15.95 -7.16 -2.45
CA PHE A 15 14.76 -8.00 -2.61
C PHE A 15 14.96 -9.07 -3.70
N LYS A 16 15.51 -8.69 -4.85
CA LYS A 16 15.84 -9.61 -5.95
C LYS A 16 16.78 -10.73 -5.51
N VAL A 17 17.87 -10.39 -4.82
CA VAL A 17 18.84 -11.39 -4.32
C VAL A 17 18.20 -12.33 -3.31
N ALA A 18 17.41 -11.80 -2.37
CA ALA A 18 16.69 -12.61 -1.39
C ALA A 18 15.68 -13.57 -2.04
N LEU A 19 14.91 -13.08 -3.02
CA LEU A 19 13.93 -13.87 -3.76
C LEU A 19 14.58 -15.00 -4.55
N MET A 20 15.69 -14.73 -5.24
CA MET A 20 16.44 -15.76 -5.99
C MET A 20 17.07 -16.81 -5.06
N ARG A 21 17.55 -16.42 -3.87
CA ARG A 21 18.10 -17.36 -2.88
C ARG A 21 17.06 -18.33 -2.31
N GLN A 22 15.79 -17.93 -2.28
CA GLN A 22 14.67 -18.75 -1.80
C GLN A 22 13.80 -19.31 -2.94
N ALA A 23 14.28 -19.23 -4.18
CA ALA A 23 13.56 -19.71 -5.35
C ALA A 23 13.27 -21.20 -5.26
N THR A 24 12.06 -21.59 -5.68
CA THR A 24 11.67 -22.98 -5.90
C THR A 24 11.19 -23.14 -7.34
N ASP A 25 11.21 -24.36 -7.88
CA ASP A 25 10.74 -24.64 -9.24
C ASP A 25 9.29 -24.16 -9.43
N ALA A 26 8.43 -24.39 -8.42
CA ALA A 26 7.05 -23.93 -8.40
C ALA A 26 6.92 -22.39 -8.49
N MET A 27 7.85 -21.62 -7.90
CA MET A 27 7.87 -20.14 -8.01
C MET A 27 8.25 -19.67 -9.41
N THR A 28 9.15 -20.40 -10.07
CA THR A 28 9.52 -20.14 -11.46
C THR A 28 8.34 -20.38 -12.39
N ASP A 29 7.66 -21.53 -12.24
CA ASP A 29 6.50 -21.91 -13.04
C ASP A 29 5.30 -20.97 -12.82
N SER A 30 5.14 -20.47 -11.60
CA SER A 30 4.06 -19.53 -11.24
C SER A 30 4.39 -18.05 -11.51
N ARG A 31 5.49 -17.77 -12.22
CA ARG A 31 5.90 -16.41 -12.63
C ARG A 31 6.05 -15.44 -11.45
N VAL A 32 6.36 -15.94 -10.24
CA VAL A 32 6.49 -15.11 -9.02
C VAL A 32 7.54 -14.02 -9.19
N PHE A 33 8.57 -14.25 -10.00
CA PHE A 33 9.62 -13.27 -10.29
C PHE A 33 9.13 -12.02 -11.06
N GLU A 34 7.94 -12.05 -11.68
CA GLU A 34 7.39 -10.88 -12.37
C GLU A 34 7.05 -9.73 -11.44
N ILE A 35 6.90 -10.01 -10.13
CA ILE A 35 6.78 -8.96 -9.12
C ILE A 35 7.97 -7.98 -9.16
N LEU A 36 9.15 -8.43 -9.58
CA LEU A 36 10.33 -7.58 -9.70
C LEU A 36 10.17 -6.51 -10.80
N ASN A 37 9.41 -6.83 -11.87
CA ASN A 37 9.11 -5.87 -12.93
C ASN A 37 8.12 -4.82 -12.43
N VAL A 38 7.11 -5.24 -11.65
CA VAL A 38 6.15 -4.32 -11.02
C VAL A 38 6.86 -3.37 -10.04
N MET A 39 7.92 -3.83 -9.39
CA MET A 39 8.72 -3.05 -8.45
C MET A 39 9.86 -2.25 -9.11
N GLU A 40 10.09 -2.38 -10.43
CA GLU A 40 11.14 -1.66 -11.16
C GLU A 40 11.10 -0.13 -10.97
N PRO A 41 9.93 0.53 -10.91
CA PRO A 41 9.85 1.97 -10.63
C PRO A 41 10.44 2.37 -9.26
N LEU A 42 10.56 1.42 -8.32
CA LEU A 42 11.13 1.63 -6.99
C LEU A 42 12.66 1.43 -6.97
N SER A 43 13.30 1.14 -8.11
CA SER A 43 14.74 0.84 -8.19
C SER A 43 15.65 1.95 -7.66
N TYR A 44 15.21 3.20 -7.76
CA TYR A 44 15.92 4.37 -7.22
C TYR A 44 15.52 4.74 -5.79
N GLN A 45 14.45 4.13 -5.27
CA GLN A 45 13.95 4.39 -3.93
C GLN A 45 14.69 3.50 -2.94
N LYS A 46 15.34 4.13 -1.97
CA LYS A 46 15.90 3.45 -0.81
C LYS A 46 14.92 3.63 0.34
N LEU A 47 14.48 2.52 0.91
CA LEU A 47 13.66 2.53 2.12
C LEU A 47 14.53 2.05 3.27
N ALA A 48 14.52 2.72 4.41
CA ALA A 48 15.04 2.12 5.64
C ALA A 48 14.33 0.78 5.90
N TYR A 49 14.96 -0.12 6.63
CA TYR A 49 14.37 -1.43 6.90
C TYR A 49 12.96 -1.33 7.52
N GLU A 50 12.79 -0.39 8.45
CA GLU A 50 11.53 -0.13 9.13
C GLU A 50 10.46 0.40 8.16
N GLU A 51 10.84 1.30 7.24
CA GLU A 51 9.96 1.84 6.20
C GLU A 51 9.52 0.74 5.22
N PHE A 52 10.44 -0.13 4.83
CA PHE A 52 10.13 -1.29 4.00
C PHE A 52 9.16 -2.24 4.70
N CYS A 53 9.41 -2.56 5.97
CA CYS A 53 8.51 -3.39 6.76
C CYS A 53 7.12 -2.76 6.91
N ALA A 54 7.04 -1.45 7.15
CA ALA A 54 5.77 -0.74 7.21
C ALA A 54 5.01 -0.82 5.87
N ALA A 55 5.69 -0.57 4.75
CA ALA A 55 5.08 -0.63 3.42
C ALA A 55 4.65 -2.04 2.99
N ALA A 56 5.33 -3.07 3.47
CA ALA A 56 5.02 -4.47 3.15
C ALA A 56 3.93 -5.09 4.06
N THR A 57 3.57 -4.43 5.16
CA THR A 57 2.58 -4.95 6.11
C THR A 57 1.16 -4.67 5.60
N SER A 58 0.30 -5.68 5.61
CA SER A 58 -1.10 -5.51 5.22
C SER A 58 -1.86 -4.67 6.25
N VAL A 59 -2.77 -3.81 5.79
CA VAL A 59 -3.64 -3.01 6.66
C VAL A 59 -4.42 -3.90 7.63
N TYR A 60 -4.91 -5.07 7.18
CA TYR A 60 -5.61 -6.03 8.04
C TYR A 60 -4.74 -6.59 9.18
N GLN A 61 -3.43 -6.72 8.95
CA GLN A 61 -2.50 -7.14 9.99
C GLN A 61 -2.24 -6.01 10.98
N LEU A 62 -2.20 -4.76 10.52
CA LEU A 62 -2.06 -3.60 11.40
C LEU A 62 -3.30 -3.40 12.28
N GLU A 63 -4.50 -3.66 11.77
CA GLU A 63 -5.77 -3.58 12.52
C GLU A 63 -5.85 -4.55 13.70
N ALA A 64 -5.14 -5.68 13.62
CA ALA A 64 -5.08 -6.65 14.71
C ALA A 64 -4.21 -6.18 15.89
N LEU A 65 -3.45 -5.08 15.73
CA LEU A 65 -2.62 -4.52 16.79
C LEU A 65 -3.47 -3.66 17.73
N GLU A 66 -3.25 -3.79 19.04
CA GLU A 66 -3.93 -2.96 20.06
C GLU A 66 -3.73 -1.45 19.85
N ARG A 67 -2.65 -1.07 19.17
CA ARG A 67 -2.29 0.33 18.91
C ARG A 67 -2.77 0.85 17.56
N TRP A 68 -3.57 0.07 16.81
CA TRP A 68 -4.05 0.45 15.48
C TRP A 68 -4.62 1.87 15.43
N ASP A 69 -5.49 2.24 16.38
CA ASP A 69 -6.09 3.57 16.38
C ASP A 69 -5.05 4.69 16.45
N GLN A 70 -4.02 4.54 17.30
CA GLN A 70 -2.92 5.49 17.40
C GLN A 70 -2.12 5.53 16.10
N ILE A 71 -1.81 4.37 15.53
CA ILE A 71 -1.05 4.24 14.28
C ILE A 71 -1.79 4.92 13.13
N ALA A 72 -3.09 4.65 12.98
CA ALA A 72 -3.93 5.21 11.93
C ALA A 72 -4.07 6.73 12.07
N ILE A 73 -4.27 7.25 13.29
CA ILE A 73 -4.35 8.70 13.54
C ILE A 73 -3.03 9.37 13.15
N THR A 74 -1.90 8.87 13.66
CA THR A 74 -0.59 9.45 13.35
C THR A 74 -0.29 9.40 11.84
N ALA A 75 -0.57 8.28 11.18
CA ALA A 75 -0.40 8.16 9.73
C ALA A 75 -1.30 9.14 8.97
N PHE A 76 -2.54 9.37 9.44
CA PHE A 76 -3.43 10.36 8.86
C PHE A 76 -2.91 11.79 9.05
N ASP A 77 -2.31 12.13 10.19
CA ASP A 77 -1.73 13.47 10.40
C ASP A 77 -0.58 13.78 9.42
N TYR A 78 0.24 12.78 9.09
CA TYR A 78 1.26 12.90 8.04
C TYR A 78 0.63 12.98 6.65
N PHE A 79 -0.33 12.11 6.36
CA PHE A 79 -1.07 12.13 5.10
C PHE A 79 -1.76 13.49 4.89
N GLU A 80 -2.33 14.07 5.93
CA GLU A 80 -3.01 15.38 5.88
C GLU A 80 -2.09 16.50 5.38
N GLN A 81 -0.82 16.45 5.75
CA GLN A 81 0.19 17.46 5.41
C GLN A 81 0.78 17.26 4.02
N GLU A 82 1.08 16.01 3.65
CA GLU A 82 1.90 15.71 2.47
C GLU A 82 1.11 15.07 1.32
N GLY A 83 0.04 14.35 1.63
CA GLY A 83 -0.64 13.43 0.69
C GLY A 83 -2.12 13.71 0.45
N ASN A 84 -2.81 14.42 1.36
CA ASN A 84 -4.25 14.61 1.29
C ASN A 84 -4.60 15.75 0.33
N ARG A 85 -4.92 15.36 -0.90
CA ARG A 85 -5.27 16.24 -2.00
C ARG A 85 -6.80 16.33 -2.13
N VAL A 86 -7.27 17.41 -2.74
CA VAL A 86 -8.68 17.50 -3.14
C VAL A 86 -8.97 16.37 -4.11
N ILE A 87 -10.09 15.66 -3.90
CA ILE A 87 -10.52 14.53 -4.70
C ILE A 87 -12.03 14.58 -4.92
N SER A 88 -12.50 14.22 -6.12
CA SER A 88 -13.92 14.06 -6.43
C SER A 88 -14.44 12.68 -6.00
N VAL A 89 -15.77 12.54 -5.89
CA VAL A 89 -16.39 11.24 -5.59
C VAL A 89 -16.10 10.25 -6.72
N GLU A 90 -16.13 10.70 -7.97
CA GLU A 90 -15.82 9.90 -9.16
C GLU A 90 -14.39 9.37 -9.12
N GLU A 91 -13.41 10.22 -8.82
CA GLU A 91 -12.00 9.82 -8.68
C GLU A 91 -11.83 8.84 -7.53
N LEU A 92 -12.48 9.08 -6.38
CA LEU A 92 -12.41 8.18 -5.23
C LEU A 92 -13.02 6.80 -5.54
N VAL A 93 -14.11 6.74 -6.32
CA VAL A 93 -14.73 5.47 -6.74
C VAL A 93 -13.79 4.68 -7.63
N LEU A 94 -13.15 5.33 -8.60
CA LEU A 94 -12.14 4.72 -9.46
C LEU A 94 -10.96 4.21 -8.64
N GLU A 95 -10.50 5.00 -7.68
CA GLU A 95 -9.45 4.60 -6.74
C GLU A 95 -9.89 3.52 -5.75
N LEU A 96 -11.17 3.26 -5.54
CA LEU A 96 -11.60 2.16 -4.67
C LEU A 96 -12.06 0.94 -5.48
N ASN A 97 -12.00 1.01 -6.82
CA ASN A 97 -12.60 0.03 -7.74
C ASN A 97 -14.05 -0.31 -7.35
N LEU A 98 -14.82 0.69 -6.92
CA LEU A 98 -16.20 0.49 -6.51
C LEU A 98 -17.15 0.63 -7.71
N ALA A 99 -18.27 -0.11 -7.66
CA ALA A 99 -19.34 0.09 -8.62
C ALA A 99 -20.03 1.45 -8.39
N PRO A 100 -20.59 2.10 -9.43
CA PRO A 100 -21.30 3.38 -9.28
C PRO A 100 -22.47 3.38 -8.27
N ALA A 101 -23.04 2.20 -7.97
CA ALA A 101 -24.05 2.07 -6.93
C ALA A 101 -23.53 2.36 -5.51
N ALA A 102 -22.22 2.39 -5.30
CA ALA A 102 -21.57 2.62 -4.00
C ALA A 102 -21.35 4.10 -3.66
N TYR A 103 -21.78 5.04 -4.52
CA TYR A 103 -21.58 6.48 -4.30
C TYR A 103 -22.10 6.95 -2.94
N SER A 104 -23.28 6.46 -2.53
CA SER A 104 -23.89 6.81 -1.24
C SER A 104 -23.06 6.37 -0.04
N LEU A 105 -22.21 5.34 -0.18
CA LEU A 105 -21.31 4.89 0.87
C LEU A 105 -20.14 5.87 1.06
N LEU A 106 -19.84 6.73 0.09
CA LEU A 106 -18.68 7.62 0.10
C LEU A 106 -18.99 9.04 0.59
N ASN A 107 -20.24 9.35 0.93
CA ASN A 107 -20.65 10.69 1.36
C ASN A 107 -19.80 11.24 2.52
N ASP A 108 -19.39 10.38 3.47
CA ASP A 108 -18.57 10.79 4.62
C ASP A 108 -17.06 10.63 4.39
N CYS A 109 -16.66 10.12 3.21
CA CYS A 109 -15.25 9.93 2.88
C CYS A 109 -14.56 11.22 2.45
N ILE A 110 -15.31 12.21 1.97
CA ILE A 110 -14.78 13.50 1.50
C ILE A 110 -15.35 14.60 2.38
N ARG A 111 -14.47 15.47 2.92
CA ARG A 111 -14.88 16.60 3.76
C ARG A 111 -15.48 17.71 2.91
N ASN A 112 -16.68 18.16 3.29
CA ASN A 112 -17.34 19.30 2.64
C ASN A 112 -16.56 20.62 2.78
N SER A 113 -15.71 20.74 3.81
CA SER A 113 -14.97 21.98 4.10
C SER A 113 -13.91 22.32 3.05
N ASP A 114 -13.25 21.29 2.49
CA ASP A 114 -12.07 21.47 1.63
C ASP A 114 -11.94 20.42 0.52
N GLY A 115 -12.89 19.50 0.39
CA GLY A 115 -12.90 18.47 -0.67
C GLY A 115 -11.81 17.41 -0.52
N LYS A 116 -11.16 17.33 0.65
CA LYS A 116 -10.12 16.34 0.95
C LYS A 116 -10.70 15.10 1.60
N LEU A 117 -9.94 14.00 1.63
CA LEU A 117 -10.37 12.80 2.35
C LEU A 117 -10.52 13.07 3.85
N SER A 118 -11.60 12.59 4.44
CA SER A 118 -11.75 12.50 5.88
C SER A 118 -10.90 11.35 6.44
N PHE A 119 -10.72 11.28 7.76
CA PHE A 119 -10.06 10.13 8.39
C PHE A 119 -10.75 8.80 8.07
N LEU A 120 -12.09 8.82 8.00
CA LEU A 120 -12.87 7.65 7.56
C LEU A 120 -12.58 7.28 6.11
N GLY A 121 -12.53 8.28 5.22
CA GLY A 121 -12.16 8.11 3.82
C GLY A 121 -10.76 7.51 3.66
N TYR A 122 -9.80 8.02 4.44
CA TYR A 122 -8.43 7.51 4.49
C TYR A 122 -8.35 6.04 4.90
N LYS A 123 -9.03 5.62 5.98
CA LYS A 123 -9.05 4.21 6.38
C LYS A 123 -9.60 3.31 5.27
N ARG A 124 -10.69 3.72 4.61
CA ARG A 124 -11.25 2.97 3.46
C ARG A 124 -10.31 2.92 2.27
N PHE A 125 -9.59 4.01 2.01
CA PHE A 125 -8.57 4.07 0.97
C PHE A 125 -7.45 3.05 1.21
N LEU A 126 -6.96 2.93 2.44
CA LEU A 126 -5.94 1.92 2.82
C LEU A 126 -6.39 0.47 2.52
N HIS A 127 -7.66 0.14 2.77
CA HIS A 127 -8.20 -1.18 2.42
C HIS A 127 -8.31 -1.41 0.90
N GLY A 128 -8.72 -0.38 0.14
CA GLY A 128 -8.82 -0.46 -1.32
C GLY A 128 -7.47 -0.70 -2.00
N VAL A 129 -6.40 -0.09 -1.49
CA VAL A 129 -5.02 -0.34 -1.97
C VAL A 129 -4.60 -1.79 -1.69
N THR A 130 -4.90 -2.30 -0.49
CA THR A 130 -4.53 -3.67 -0.08
C THR A 130 -5.18 -4.73 -0.97
N VAL A 131 -6.45 -4.55 -1.34
CA VAL A 131 -7.18 -5.49 -2.23
C VAL A 131 -6.60 -5.48 -3.65
N ARG A 132 -6.15 -4.33 -4.16
CA ARG A 132 -5.50 -4.25 -5.48
C ARG A 132 -4.17 -4.99 -5.51
N SER A 133 -3.36 -4.91 -4.44
CA SER A 133 -2.12 -5.69 -4.34
C SER A 133 -2.35 -7.20 -4.39
N SER A 134 -3.50 -7.70 -3.91
CA SER A 134 -3.86 -9.12 -4.01
C SER A 134 -4.50 -9.53 -5.36
N ASN A 135 -5.05 -8.57 -6.12
CA ASN A 135 -5.79 -8.83 -7.36
C ASN A 135 -4.91 -8.80 -8.64
N THR A 136 -3.59 -8.81 -8.53
CA THR A 136 -2.68 -9.02 -9.68
C THR A 136 -2.63 -10.48 -10.17
N ARG A 137 -3.51 -11.34 -9.67
CA ARG A 137 -3.82 -12.63 -10.30
C ARG A 137 -5.06 -12.44 -11.17
N HIS A 138 -5.02 -13.01 -12.37
CA HIS A 138 -6.04 -13.08 -13.43
C HIS A 138 -5.74 -12.18 -14.64
N GLY A 139 -5.05 -12.79 -15.61
CA GLY A 139 -4.72 -12.31 -16.94
C GLY A 139 -3.78 -13.28 -17.62
#